data_AF-A0A7W0UMM5-F1
#
_entry.id   AF-A0A7W0UMM5-F1
#
_cell.length_a   1.000
_cell.length_b   1.000
_cell.length_c   1.000
_cell.angle_alpha   90.00
_cell.angle_beta   90.00
_cell.angle_gamma   90.00
#
_symmetry.space_group_name_H-M   'P 1'
#
loop_
_entity.id
_entity.type
_entity.pdbx_description
1 polymer ?
#
loop_
_entity_poly.entity_id
_entity_poly.type
_entity_poly.pdbx_seq_one_letter_code
_entity_poly.pdbx_strand_id
1 'polypeptide(L)'
;MDKQSVDTRTQEFLDYVQSGGQVETSDWMPDEYRSRLVKFIEMHGNSELMGVLPERDWILRAPTLQRKLALTAKIQDEVGHAQLIYRVVEDLGKPRSASLDDLVSGKAKFHNVFHYPTKTWGDVGVIAWLVDAAAIVSQKALLKCSYAPYARIMKKICWEESFHILHGRDVILTMVTGTPEQFELVQEALDRWWEPLMHFHGNRIPAEEDPMYVWRIKSQANEDARQEFLDGYVP
;
A
#
# COMPACT_ATOMS: atom_id res chain seq x y z
N MET A 1 24.49 28.24 5.28
CA MET A 1 23.96 27.42 4.18
C MET A 1 22.62 28.01 3.82
N ASP A 2 22.54 28.70 2.69
CA ASP A 2 21.35 29.43 2.25
C ASP A 2 20.19 28.45 2.03
N LYS A 3 19.07 28.71 2.71
CA LYS A 3 17.76 28.21 2.28
C LYS A 3 17.48 28.89 0.94
N GLN A 4 17.60 28.15 -0.17
CA GLN A 4 17.08 28.59 -1.46
C GLN A 4 15.67 29.14 -1.24
N SER A 5 15.45 30.41 -1.61
CA SER A 5 14.11 30.98 -1.62
C SER A 5 13.27 30.08 -2.53
N VAL A 6 12.25 29.44 -1.98
CA VAL A 6 11.25 28.73 -2.77
C VAL A 6 10.72 29.74 -3.80
N ASP A 7 10.87 29.43 -5.09
CA ASP A 7 10.39 30.32 -6.16
C ASP A 7 8.90 30.62 -5.94
N THR A 8 8.48 31.86 -6.20
CA THR A 8 7.12 32.35 -5.87
C THR A 8 6.03 31.42 -6.40
N ARG A 9 6.22 30.86 -7.61
CA ARG A 9 5.28 29.93 -8.23
C ARG A 9 5.17 28.59 -7.48
N THR A 10 6.28 28.13 -6.89
CA THR A 10 6.30 26.91 -6.07
C THR A 10 5.57 27.14 -4.75
N GLN A 11 5.71 28.33 -4.15
CA GLN A 11 4.97 28.69 -2.94
C GLN A 11 3.46 28.80 -3.22
N GLU A 12 3.05 29.45 -4.31
CA GLU A 12 1.64 29.52 -4.73
C GLU A 12 1.04 28.12 -4.95
N PHE A 13 1.81 27.22 -5.57
CA PHE A 13 1.39 25.82 -5.75
C PHE A 13 1.28 25.08 -4.42
N LEU A 14 2.20 25.30 -3.48
CA LEU A 14 2.13 24.73 -2.13
C LEU A 14 0.86 25.21 -1.41
N ASP A 15 0.57 26.51 -1.43
CA ASP A 15 -0.62 27.09 -0.80
C ASP A 15 -1.91 26.53 -1.44
N TYR A 16 -1.90 26.35 -2.77
CA TYR A 16 -3.00 25.70 -3.49
C TYR A 16 -3.24 24.26 -3.01
N VAL A 17 -2.19 23.43 -2.93
CA VAL A 17 -2.35 22.05 -2.44
C VAL A 17 -2.54 21.97 -0.92
N GLN A 18 -2.23 22.99 -0.14
CA GLN A 18 -2.55 22.99 1.29
C GLN A 18 -4.00 23.42 1.56
N SER A 19 -4.57 24.26 0.70
CA SER A 19 -5.96 24.77 0.82
C SER A 19 -7.06 23.81 0.32
N GLY A 20 -6.71 22.62 -0.17
CA GLY A 20 -7.67 21.65 -0.70
C GLY A 20 -7.62 21.46 -2.22
N GLY A 21 -6.82 22.24 -2.93
CA GLY A 21 -6.66 22.17 -4.39
C GLY A 21 -6.17 20.80 -4.88
N GLN A 22 -6.61 20.37 -6.07
CA GLN A 22 -6.21 19.11 -6.69
C GLN A 22 -5.53 19.36 -8.04
N VAL A 23 -4.38 18.74 -8.24
CA VAL A 23 -3.50 18.89 -9.39
C VAL A 23 -3.82 17.80 -10.40
N GLU A 24 -4.09 18.18 -11.63
CA GLU A 24 -4.31 17.28 -12.77
C GLU A 24 -3.03 17.06 -13.59
N THR A 25 -3.05 16.07 -14.47
CA THR A 25 -1.88 15.68 -15.29
C THR A 25 -1.35 16.82 -16.17
N SER A 26 -2.24 17.69 -16.66
CA SER A 26 -1.89 18.83 -17.52
C SER A 26 -1.44 20.07 -16.77
N ASP A 27 -1.61 20.10 -15.44
CA ASP A 27 -1.29 21.25 -14.64
C ASP A 27 0.23 21.39 -14.47
N TRP A 28 0.67 22.63 -14.32
CA TRP A 28 2.04 22.86 -13.89
C TRP A 28 2.20 22.39 -12.44
N MET A 29 3.31 21.69 -12.18
CA MET A 29 3.70 21.26 -10.85
C MET A 29 5.23 21.38 -10.68
N PRO A 30 5.75 21.66 -9.48
CA PRO A 30 7.18 21.69 -9.21
C PRO A 30 7.86 20.34 -9.50
N ASP A 31 9.11 20.37 -9.96
CA ASP A 31 9.88 19.14 -10.24
C ASP A 31 10.10 18.29 -8.99
N GLU A 32 10.26 18.94 -7.83
CA GLU A 32 10.35 18.24 -6.55
C GLU A 32 9.06 17.48 -6.24
N TYR A 33 7.90 18.12 -6.43
CA TYR A 33 6.59 17.48 -6.24
C TYR A 33 6.42 16.28 -7.20
N ARG A 34 6.72 16.48 -8.50
CA ARG A 34 6.65 15.41 -9.51
C ARG A 34 7.55 14.23 -9.16
N SER A 35 8.81 14.48 -8.82
CA SER A 35 9.77 13.41 -8.50
C SER A 35 9.37 12.62 -7.25
N ARG A 36 8.79 13.30 -6.26
CA ARG A 36 8.22 12.70 -5.05
C ARG A 36 7.01 11.81 -5.37
N LEU A 37 6.08 12.29 -6.19
CA LEU A 37 4.95 11.49 -6.67
C LEU A 37 5.43 10.25 -7.42
N VAL A 38 6.33 10.40 -8.39
CA VAL A 38 6.87 9.27 -9.17
C VAL A 38 7.46 8.22 -8.22
N LYS A 39 8.35 8.62 -7.30
CA LYS A 39 8.99 7.69 -6.36
C LYS A 39 7.97 6.99 -5.45
N PHE A 40 6.98 7.72 -4.93
CA PHE A 40 5.98 7.18 -4.01
C PHE A 40 5.00 6.23 -4.71
N ILE A 41 4.45 6.67 -5.84
CA ILE A 41 3.46 5.91 -6.61
C ILE A 41 4.11 4.68 -7.26
N GLU A 42 5.36 4.79 -7.74
CA GLU A 42 6.12 3.63 -8.20
C GLU A 42 6.33 2.61 -7.10
N MET A 43 6.72 3.05 -5.89
CA MET A 43 6.87 2.14 -4.77
C MET A 43 5.56 1.46 -4.38
N HIS A 44 4.42 2.16 -4.50
CA HIS A 44 3.10 1.56 -4.31
C HIS A 44 2.80 0.50 -5.38
N GLY A 45 2.99 0.82 -6.68
CA GLY A 45 2.74 -0.14 -7.76
C GLY A 45 3.66 -1.36 -7.73
N ASN A 46 4.90 -1.18 -7.28
CA ASN A 46 5.82 -2.28 -6.98
C ASN A 46 5.31 -3.13 -5.82
N SER A 47 4.67 -2.53 -4.82
CA SER A 47 4.15 -3.25 -3.66
C SER A 47 3.01 -4.19 -4.04
N GLU A 48 2.06 -3.75 -4.86
CA GLU A 48 1.00 -4.63 -5.37
C GLU A 48 1.59 -5.80 -6.16
N LEU A 49 2.54 -5.50 -7.04
CA LEU A 49 3.16 -6.53 -7.89
C LEU A 49 3.97 -7.54 -7.07
N MET A 50 4.70 -7.08 -6.05
CA MET A 50 5.52 -7.95 -5.20
C MET A 50 4.68 -8.71 -4.18
N GLY A 51 3.54 -8.17 -3.74
CA GLY A 51 2.59 -8.83 -2.86
C GLY A 51 1.94 -10.07 -3.47
N VAL A 52 1.82 -10.12 -4.80
CA VAL A 52 1.35 -11.31 -5.53
C VAL A 52 2.23 -12.53 -5.29
N LEU A 53 3.55 -12.37 -5.19
CA LEU A 53 4.50 -13.49 -5.15
C LEU A 53 4.32 -14.42 -3.94
N PRO A 54 4.30 -13.92 -2.68
CA PRO A 54 4.11 -14.78 -1.51
C PRO A 54 2.76 -15.50 -1.51
N GLU A 55 1.70 -14.87 -2.02
CA GLU A 55 0.36 -15.46 -2.05
C GLU A 55 0.16 -16.43 -3.23
N ARG A 56 0.76 -16.16 -4.39
CA ARG A 56 0.69 -17.02 -5.60
C ARG A 56 1.15 -18.43 -5.32
N ASP A 57 2.20 -18.60 -4.53
CA ASP A 57 2.74 -19.91 -4.20
C ASP A 57 1.71 -20.79 -3.46
N TRP A 58 0.66 -20.18 -2.88
CA TRP A 58 -0.43 -20.87 -2.18
C TRP A 58 -1.64 -21.20 -3.05
N ILE A 59 -1.74 -20.69 -4.28
CA ILE A 59 -2.87 -20.98 -5.19
C ILE A 59 -3.08 -22.49 -5.34
N LEU A 60 -2.02 -23.26 -5.60
CA LEU A 60 -2.14 -24.69 -5.80
C LEU A 60 -2.36 -25.47 -4.50
N ARG A 61 -1.93 -24.91 -3.37
CA ARG A 61 -1.94 -25.52 -2.02
C ARG A 61 -3.15 -25.13 -1.17
N ALA A 62 -3.99 -24.22 -1.64
CA ALA A 62 -5.17 -23.77 -0.90
C ALA A 62 -6.05 -24.98 -0.49
N PRO A 63 -6.54 -25.00 0.76
CA PRO A 63 -7.13 -26.20 1.37
C PRO A 63 -8.49 -26.60 0.78
N THR A 64 -9.17 -25.67 0.12
CA THR A 64 -10.45 -25.93 -0.56
C THR A 64 -10.52 -25.20 -1.89
N LEU A 65 -11.41 -25.65 -2.78
CA LEU A 65 -11.67 -24.96 -4.05
C LEU A 65 -12.20 -23.54 -3.85
N GLN A 66 -13.01 -23.31 -2.82
CA GLN A 66 -13.53 -21.98 -2.51
C GLN A 66 -12.39 -21.03 -2.07
N ARG A 67 -11.49 -21.48 -1.20
CA ARG A 67 -10.31 -20.69 -0.80
C ARG A 67 -9.36 -20.44 -1.97
N LYS A 68 -9.18 -21.44 -2.84
CA LYS A 68 -8.39 -21.31 -4.08
C LYS A 68 -8.96 -20.25 -5.01
N LEU A 69 -10.28 -20.26 -5.23
CA LEU A 69 -10.95 -19.29 -6.09
C LEU A 69 -10.81 -17.86 -5.55
N ALA A 70 -11.06 -17.67 -4.25
CA ALA A 70 -10.94 -16.37 -3.61
C ALA A 70 -9.50 -15.83 -3.63
N LEU A 71 -8.50 -16.66 -3.32
CA LEU A 71 -7.08 -16.28 -3.41
C LEU A 71 -6.67 -15.91 -4.83
N THR A 72 -7.14 -16.67 -5.83
CA THR A 72 -6.86 -16.37 -7.25
C THR A 72 -7.48 -15.05 -7.67
N ALA A 73 -8.71 -14.74 -7.20
CA ALA A 73 -9.37 -13.47 -7.47
C ALA A 73 -8.63 -12.30 -6.82
N LYS A 74 -8.20 -12.42 -5.55
CA LYS A 74 -7.36 -11.42 -4.88
C LYS A 74 -6.12 -11.13 -5.70
N ILE A 75 -5.34 -12.16 -6.02
CA ILE A 75 -4.09 -12.02 -6.80
C ILE A 75 -4.33 -11.37 -8.17
N GLN A 76 -5.46 -11.69 -8.82
CA GLN A 76 -5.84 -11.03 -10.07
C GLN A 76 -6.07 -9.53 -9.88
N ASP A 77 -6.75 -9.13 -8.81
CA ASP A 77 -6.99 -7.73 -8.47
C ASP A 77 -5.67 -7.01 -8.18
N GLU A 78 -4.76 -7.59 -7.38
CA GLU A 78 -3.43 -7.01 -7.06
C GLU A 78 -2.62 -6.70 -8.34
N VAL A 79 -2.61 -7.64 -9.30
CA VAL A 79 -1.97 -7.43 -10.61
C VAL A 79 -2.66 -6.30 -11.39
N GLY A 80 -3.99 -6.18 -11.27
CA GLY A 80 -4.77 -5.08 -11.84
C GLY A 80 -4.46 -3.73 -11.19
N HIS A 81 -4.33 -3.69 -9.87
CA HIS A 81 -3.98 -2.51 -9.08
C HIS A 81 -2.58 -2.02 -9.44
N ALA A 82 -1.60 -2.92 -9.51
CA ALA A 82 -0.26 -2.60 -10.01
C ALA A 82 -0.31 -1.90 -11.37
N GLN A 83 -1.09 -2.43 -12.31
CA GLN A 83 -1.23 -1.83 -13.66
C GLN A 83 -1.86 -0.43 -13.63
N LEU A 84 -2.90 -0.23 -12.82
CA LEU A 84 -3.52 1.09 -12.64
C LEU A 84 -2.54 2.10 -12.04
N ILE A 85 -1.77 1.68 -11.04
CA ILE A 85 -0.80 2.54 -10.36
C ILE A 85 0.37 2.89 -11.29
N TYR A 86 0.92 1.92 -12.02
CA TYR A 86 1.97 2.20 -13.01
C TYR A 86 1.48 3.17 -14.09
N ARG A 87 0.20 3.11 -14.48
CA ARG A 87 -0.34 4.08 -15.45
C ARG A 87 -0.28 5.52 -14.94
N VAL A 88 -0.48 5.74 -13.64
CA VAL A 88 -0.33 7.07 -13.03
C VAL A 88 1.14 7.52 -13.05
N VAL A 89 2.10 6.60 -12.90
CA VAL A 89 3.53 6.89 -13.05
C VAL A 89 3.88 7.27 -14.49
N GLU A 90 3.28 6.59 -15.48
CA GLU A 90 3.43 6.94 -16.90
C GLU A 90 2.95 8.35 -17.22
N ASP A 91 1.80 8.74 -16.67
CA ASP A 91 1.25 10.09 -16.82
C ASP A 91 2.17 11.18 -16.21
N LEU A 92 3.02 10.81 -15.25
CA LEU A 92 4.03 11.70 -14.65
C LEU A 92 5.35 11.74 -15.44
N GLY A 93 5.47 10.94 -16.51
CA GLY A 93 6.58 10.98 -17.47
C GLY A 93 7.58 9.82 -17.35
N LYS A 94 7.34 8.82 -16.49
CA LYS A 94 8.21 7.64 -16.37
C LYS A 94 7.50 6.40 -16.95
N PRO A 95 8.00 5.80 -18.04
CA PRO A 95 7.34 4.65 -18.66
C PRO A 95 7.34 3.44 -17.72
N ARG A 96 6.31 2.59 -17.78
CA ARG A 96 6.19 1.41 -16.92
C ARG A 96 7.40 0.48 -17.00
N SER A 97 7.99 0.31 -18.19
CA SER A 97 9.19 -0.52 -18.35
C SER A 97 10.35 -0.03 -17.48
N ALA A 98 10.57 1.28 -17.38
CA ALA A 98 11.61 1.85 -16.53
C ALA A 98 11.30 1.66 -15.04
N SER A 99 10.03 1.64 -14.64
CA SER A 99 9.65 1.31 -13.26
C SER A 99 9.94 -0.16 -12.93
N LEU A 100 9.67 -1.07 -13.88
CA LEU A 100 10.01 -2.49 -13.73
C LEU A 100 11.53 -2.72 -13.71
N ASP A 101 12.29 -2.01 -14.54
CA ASP A 101 13.76 -2.05 -14.52
C ASP A 101 14.31 -1.56 -13.18
N ASP A 102 13.75 -0.47 -12.63
CA ASP A 102 14.12 0.04 -11.31
C ASP A 102 13.76 -0.94 -10.18
N LEU A 103 12.64 -1.67 -10.29
CA LEU A 103 12.27 -2.73 -9.36
C LEU A 103 13.25 -3.91 -9.42
N VAL A 104 13.50 -4.45 -10.61
CA VAL A 104 14.38 -5.62 -10.81
C VAL A 104 15.83 -5.31 -10.42
N SER A 105 16.30 -4.10 -10.67
CA SER A 105 17.64 -3.65 -10.26
C SER A 105 17.76 -3.29 -8.78
N GLY A 106 16.64 -3.25 -8.03
CA GLY A 106 16.60 -2.89 -6.61
C GLY A 106 16.74 -1.38 -6.31
N LYS A 107 16.69 -0.55 -7.36
CA LYS A 107 16.73 0.92 -7.27
C LYS A 107 15.43 1.47 -6.68
N ALA A 108 14.28 1.00 -7.16
CA ALA A 108 12.99 1.27 -6.54
C ALA A 108 12.71 0.29 -5.39
N LYS A 109 11.85 0.71 -4.46
CA LYS A 109 11.47 -0.08 -3.28
C LYS A 109 10.02 -0.55 -3.40
N PHE A 110 9.62 -1.42 -2.49
CA PHE A 110 8.27 -1.89 -2.23
C PHE A 110 8.12 -2.15 -0.72
N HIS A 111 6.90 -2.43 -0.25
CA HIS A 111 6.65 -2.60 1.18
C HIS A 111 7.47 -3.76 1.76
N ASN A 112 8.11 -3.52 2.91
CA ASN A 112 9.03 -4.47 3.53
C ASN A 112 8.37 -5.83 3.84
N VAL A 113 7.06 -5.82 4.11
CA VAL A 113 6.24 -7.00 4.43
C VAL A 113 6.35 -8.09 3.36
N PHE A 114 6.56 -7.74 2.09
CA PHE A 114 6.65 -8.70 0.98
C PHE A 114 8.04 -9.34 0.81
N HIS A 115 9.00 -9.03 1.70
CA HIS A 115 10.24 -9.80 1.82
C HIS A 115 10.10 -11.04 2.71
N TYR A 116 9.00 -11.17 3.46
CA TYR A 116 8.81 -12.24 4.43
C TYR A 116 8.13 -13.46 3.78
N PRO A 117 8.54 -14.70 4.14
CA PRO A 117 8.04 -15.91 3.50
C PRO A 117 6.66 -16.35 4.03
N THR A 118 5.82 -16.86 3.14
CA THR A 118 4.51 -17.48 3.45
C THR A 118 4.64 -18.99 3.67
N LYS A 119 4.79 -19.40 4.93
CA LYS A 119 5.15 -20.80 5.29
C LYS A 119 3.97 -21.75 5.40
N THR A 120 2.82 -21.27 5.86
CA THR A 120 1.61 -22.05 6.10
C THR A 120 0.37 -21.34 5.54
N TRP A 121 -0.78 -22.01 5.56
CA TRP A 121 -2.05 -21.38 5.19
C TRP A 121 -2.46 -20.28 6.18
N GLY A 122 -1.97 -20.34 7.42
CA GLY A 122 -2.12 -19.28 8.42
C GLY A 122 -1.53 -17.96 7.93
N ASP A 123 -0.38 -17.99 7.26
CA ASP A 123 0.24 -16.80 6.66
C ASP A 123 -0.66 -16.12 5.63
N VAL A 124 -1.30 -16.90 4.76
CA VAL A 124 -2.21 -16.37 3.73
C VAL A 124 -3.39 -15.64 4.38
N GLY A 125 -3.93 -16.22 5.46
CA GLY A 125 -4.98 -15.56 6.24
C GLY A 125 -4.51 -14.26 6.90
N VAL A 126 -3.30 -14.24 7.47
CA VAL A 126 -2.73 -13.06 8.12
C VAL A 126 -2.40 -11.95 7.11
N ILE A 127 -1.89 -12.29 5.94
CA ILE A 127 -1.65 -11.32 4.86
C ILE A 127 -2.98 -10.70 4.43
N ALA A 128 -3.91 -11.53 3.97
CA ALA A 128 -5.20 -11.06 3.46
C ALA A 128 -6.06 -10.35 4.51
N TRP A 129 -5.82 -10.57 5.81
CA TRP A 129 -6.53 -9.85 6.87
C TRP A 129 -5.76 -8.63 7.38
N LEU A 130 -4.58 -8.85 7.99
CA LEU A 130 -3.86 -7.82 8.73
C LEU A 130 -2.92 -6.99 7.87
N VAL A 131 -2.28 -7.59 6.86
CA VAL A 131 -1.40 -6.82 5.96
C VAL A 131 -2.24 -5.92 5.05
N ASP A 132 -3.29 -6.46 4.44
CA ASP A 132 -4.24 -5.68 3.65
C ASP A 132 -4.96 -4.63 4.53
N ALA A 133 -5.24 -4.93 5.80
CA ALA A 133 -5.77 -3.95 6.74
C ALA A 133 -4.80 -2.79 7.02
N ALA A 134 -3.51 -3.05 7.15
CA ALA A 134 -2.51 -2.00 7.29
C ALA A 134 -2.39 -1.17 5.99
N ALA A 135 -2.50 -1.84 4.84
CA ALA A 135 -2.53 -1.19 3.53
C ALA A 135 -3.74 -0.25 3.40
N ILE A 136 -4.97 -0.72 3.69
CA ILE A 136 -6.19 0.09 3.54
C ILE A 136 -6.19 1.33 4.44
N VAL A 137 -5.62 1.26 5.65
CA VAL A 137 -5.47 2.44 6.52
C VAL A 137 -4.60 3.48 5.83
N SER A 138 -3.43 3.07 5.33
CA SER A 138 -2.52 3.94 4.59
C SER A 138 -3.15 4.49 3.30
N GLN A 139 -3.84 3.65 2.54
CA GLN A 139 -4.45 4.03 1.27
C GLN A 139 -5.66 4.96 1.42
N LYS A 140 -6.44 4.83 2.50
CA LYS A 140 -7.51 5.79 2.81
C LYS A 140 -6.98 7.22 2.96
N ALA A 141 -5.77 7.39 3.48
CA ALA A 141 -5.10 8.70 3.55
C ALA A 141 -4.71 9.25 2.16
N LEU A 142 -4.71 8.42 1.11
CA LEU A 142 -4.42 8.80 -0.27
C LEU A 142 -5.68 9.21 -1.06
N LEU A 143 -6.89 8.94 -0.54
CA LEU A 143 -8.14 9.39 -1.16
C LEU A 143 -8.24 10.92 -1.24
N LYS A 144 -7.48 11.63 -0.39
CA LYS A 144 -7.36 13.10 -0.33
C LYS A 144 -6.06 13.62 -0.94
N CYS A 145 -5.32 12.78 -1.66
CA CYS A 145 -4.08 13.16 -2.32
C CYS A 145 -4.29 14.42 -3.18
N SER A 146 -3.31 15.31 -3.15
CA SER A 146 -3.27 16.51 -3.98
C SER A 146 -3.16 16.19 -5.47
N TYR A 147 -2.61 15.03 -5.86
CA TYR A 147 -2.58 14.61 -7.25
C TYR A 147 -3.86 13.83 -7.62
N ALA A 148 -4.72 14.46 -8.41
CA ALA A 148 -6.06 13.98 -8.69
C ALA A 148 -6.12 12.61 -9.41
N PRO A 149 -5.25 12.33 -10.41
CA PRO A 149 -5.23 11.01 -11.06
C PRO A 149 -4.98 9.87 -10.05
N TYR A 150 -4.08 10.10 -9.09
CA TYR A 150 -3.78 9.11 -8.06
C TYR A 150 -4.95 8.94 -7.09
N ALA A 151 -5.51 10.04 -6.57
CA ALA A 151 -6.68 9.99 -5.70
C ALA A 151 -7.88 9.27 -6.34
N ARG A 152 -8.08 9.40 -7.67
CA ARG A 152 -9.15 8.72 -8.41
C ARG A 152 -8.97 7.20 -8.44
N ILE A 153 -7.77 6.71 -8.74
CA ILE A 153 -7.54 5.26 -8.79
C ILE A 153 -7.62 4.62 -7.39
N MET A 154 -7.19 5.35 -6.35
CA MET A 154 -7.28 4.89 -4.95
C MET A 154 -8.72 4.62 -4.53
N LYS A 155 -9.72 5.38 -5.01
CA LYS A 155 -11.14 5.08 -4.74
C LYS A 155 -11.56 3.69 -5.23
N LYS A 156 -11.05 3.27 -6.39
CA LYS A 156 -11.34 1.95 -6.95
C LYS A 156 -10.60 0.87 -6.16
N ILE A 157 -9.29 1.06 -5.97
CA ILE A 157 -8.42 0.11 -5.27
C ILE A 157 -8.92 -0.13 -3.84
N CYS A 158 -9.17 0.92 -3.05
CA CYS A 158 -9.69 0.77 -1.69
C CYS A 158 -11.06 0.06 -1.62
N TRP A 159 -11.89 0.18 -2.66
CA TRP A 159 -13.16 -0.54 -2.71
C TRP A 159 -12.96 -2.03 -2.97
N GLU A 160 -12.09 -2.38 -3.93
CA GLU A 160 -11.75 -3.77 -4.26
C GLU A 160 -11.05 -4.48 -3.09
N GLU A 161 -10.05 -3.83 -2.47
CA GLU A 161 -9.31 -4.38 -1.32
C GLU A 161 -10.18 -4.63 -0.08
N SER A 162 -11.27 -3.88 0.10
CA SER A 162 -12.18 -4.11 1.22
C SER A 162 -12.78 -5.53 1.21
N PHE A 163 -12.93 -6.14 0.03
CA PHE A 163 -13.38 -7.53 -0.10
C PHE A 163 -12.29 -8.53 0.26
N HIS A 164 -11.02 -8.21 0.00
CA HIS A 164 -9.87 -9.07 0.33
C HIS A 164 -9.72 -9.20 1.85
N ILE A 165 -9.87 -8.09 2.58
CA ILE A 165 -9.86 -8.06 4.05
C ILE A 165 -10.97 -8.94 4.64
N LEU A 166 -12.18 -8.86 4.08
CA LEU A 166 -13.29 -9.72 4.52
C LEU A 166 -13.00 -11.20 4.27
N HIS A 167 -12.37 -11.53 3.14
CA HIS A 167 -11.92 -12.89 2.86
C HIS A 167 -10.85 -13.36 3.85
N GLY A 168 -9.81 -12.56 4.09
CA GLY A 168 -8.76 -12.87 5.06
C GLY A 168 -9.33 -13.10 6.46
N ARG A 169 -10.23 -12.22 6.92
CA ARG A 169 -10.91 -12.38 8.22
C ARG A 169 -11.69 -13.68 8.30
N ASP A 170 -12.40 -14.06 7.23
CA ASP A 170 -13.15 -15.31 7.17
C ASP A 170 -12.23 -16.56 7.18
N VAL A 171 -11.05 -16.48 6.52
CA VAL A 171 -10.01 -17.52 6.61
C VAL A 171 -9.54 -17.69 8.05
N ILE A 172 -9.18 -16.60 8.71
CA ILE A 172 -8.68 -16.61 10.10
C ILE A 172 -9.77 -17.14 11.03
N LEU A 173 -11.00 -16.62 10.94
CA LEU A 173 -12.12 -17.06 11.77
C LEU A 173 -12.38 -18.56 11.63
N THR A 174 -12.33 -19.10 10.41
CA THR A 174 -12.49 -20.53 10.14
C THR A 174 -11.43 -21.36 10.88
N MET A 175 -10.18 -20.90 10.91
CA MET A 175 -9.08 -21.64 11.53
C MET A 175 -9.09 -21.55 13.06
N VAL A 176 -9.33 -20.36 13.63
CA VAL A 176 -9.35 -20.18 15.10
C VAL A 176 -10.56 -20.81 15.77
N THR A 177 -11.65 -21.04 15.03
CA THR A 177 -12.85 -21.76 15.52
C THR A 177 -12.87 -23.23 15.15
N GLY A 178 -11.81 -23.72 14.49
CA GLY A 178 -11.68 -25.09 14.03
C GLY A 178 -10.98 -26.00 15.04
N THR A 179 -10.06 -26.82 14.55
CA THR A 179 -9.26 -27.73 15.38
C THR A 179 -8.13 -27.00 16.11
N PRO A 180 -7.61 -27.53 17.23
CA PRO A 180 -6.41 -26.97 17.89
C PRO A 180 -5.23 -26.75 16.95
N GLU A 181 -4.99 -27.66 16.00
CA GLU A 181 -3.91 -27.54 15.02
C GLU A 181 -4.12 -26.36 14.05
N GLN A 182 -5.37 -26.03 13.72
CA GLN A 182 -5.70 -24.88 12.87
C GLN A 182 -5.53 -23.56 13.62
N PHE A 183 -5.88 -23.54 14.91
CA PHE A 183 -5.61 -22.40 15.77
C PHE A 183 -4.10 -22.13 15.84
N GLU A 184 -3.29 -23.18 16.06
CA GLU A 184 -1.83 -23.05 16.16
C GLU A 184 -1.22 -22.49 14.86
N LEU A 185 -1.72 -22.92 13.69
CA LEU A 185 -1.28 -22.35 12.41
C LEU A 185 -1.50 -20.82 12.31
N VAL A 186 -2.59 -20.31 12.91
CA VAL A 186 -2.85 -18.87 12.97
C VAL A 186 -1.90 -18.20 13.95
N GLN A 187 -1.72 -18.77 15.14
CA GLN A 187 -0.85 -18.21 16.17
C GLN A 187 0.61 -18.12 15.68
N GLU A 188 1.15 -19.20 15.11
CA GLU A 188 2.51 -19.22 14.55
C GLU A 188 2.69 -18.25 13.38
N ALA A 189 1.63 -18.00 12.60
CA ALA A 189 1.66 -17.00 11.55
C ALA A 189 1.68 -15.60 12.17
N LEU A 190 0.77 -15.30 13.09
CA LEU A 190 0.69 -14.01 13.76
C LEU A 190 2.01 -13.64 14.45
N ASP A 191 2.61 -14.57 15.18
CA ASP A 191 3.90 -14.35 15.86
C ASP A 191 5.01 -13.92 14.90
N ARG A 192 5.04 -14.50 13.69
CA ARG A 192 6.05 -14.15 12.66
C ARG A 192 5.73 -12.84 11.94
N TRP A 193 4.45 -12.55 11.73
CA TRP A 193 3.99 -11.39 10.96
C TRP A 193 3.82 -10.12 11.81
N TRP A 194 3.74 -10.24 13.13
CA TRP A 194 3.52 -9.11 14.01
C TRP A 194 4.59 -8.02 13.89
N GLU A 195 5.88 -8.39 13.94
CA GLU A 195 6.97 -7.43 13.77
C GLU A 195 6.94 -6.75 12.37
N PRO A 196 6.82 -7.49 11.24
CA PRO A 196 6.60 -6.87 9.92
C PRO A 196 5.41 -5.90 9.87
N LEU A 197 4.28 -6.24 10.50
CA LEU A 197 3.09 -5.39 10.57
C LEU A 197 3.38 -4.07 11.31
N MET A 198 4.13 -4.11 12.41
CA MET A 198 4.49 -2.89 13.15
C MET A 198 5.39 -1.96 12.33
N HIS A 199 6.21 -2.51 11.45
CA HIS A 199 7.06 -1.76 10.52
C HIS A 199 6.32 -1.25 9.28
N PHE A 200 5.09 -1.71 9.01
CA PHE A 200 4.39 -1.49 7.73
C PHE A 200 4.24 0.00 7.38
N HIS A 201 3.80 0.81 8.35
CA HIS A 201 3.56 2.25 8.17
C HIS A 201 4.84 3.08 8.11
N GLY A 202 6.01 2.46 8.28
CA GLY A 202 7.31 3.11 8.27
C GLY A 202 7.66 3.82 9.59
N ASN A 203 8.80 4.50 9.59
CA ASN A 203 9.33 5.21 10.76
C ASN A 203 8.51 6.45 11.09
N ARG A 204 8.60 6.90 12.34
CA ARG A 204 8.06 8.19 12.77
C ARG A 204 8.76 9.33 12.03
N ILE A 205 7.97 10.18 11.39
CA ILE A 205 8.40 11.44 10.77
C ILE A 205 7.43 12.53 11.26
N PRO A 206 7.89 13.64 11.86
CA PRO A 206 7.02 14.77 12.17
C PRO A 206 6.32 15.29 10.90
N ALA A 207 5.04 15.68 11.01
CA ALA A 207 4.21 16.00 9.85
C ALA A 207 4.77 17.19 9.03
N GLU A 208 5.33 18.17 9.73
CA GLU A 208 6.00 19.35 9.18
C GLU A 208 7.34 19.04 8.50
N GLU A 209 7.94 17.90 8.82
CA GLU A 209 9.19 17.42 8.21
C GLU A 209 8.96 16.40 7.10
N ASP A 210 7.74 15.84 7.00
CA ASP A 210 7.36 14.85 5.99
C ASP A 210 6.91 15.52 4.69
N PRO A 211 7.70 15.44 3.60
CA PRO A 211 7.32 16.08 2.35
C PRO A 211 6.04 15.50 1.75
N MET A 212 5.71 14.23 2.01
CA MET A 212 4.45 13.64 1.52
C MET A 212 3.25 14.29 2.21
N TYR A 213 3.40 14.68 3.47
CA TYR A 213 2.37 15.37 4.23
C TYR A 213 2.30 16.86 3.84
N VAL A 214 3.45 17.54 3.77
CA VAL A 214 3.55 18.97 3.39
C VAL A 214 2.94 19.24 2.01
N TRP A 215 3.21 18.37 1.02
CA TRP A 215 2.64 18.45 -0.32
C TRP A 215 1.21 17.88 -0.43
N ARG A 216 0.63 17.44 0.68
CA ARG A 216 -0.67 16.76 0.76
C ARG A 216 -0.79 15.55 -0.19
N ILE A 217 0.32 14.84 -0.42
CA ILE A 217 0.32 13.57 -1.17
C ILE A 217 -0.35 12.49 -0.33
N LYS A 218 -0.09 12.47 0.98
CA LYS A 218 -0.86 11.72 1.98
C LYS A 218 -1.45 12.67 3.02
N SER A 219 -2.59 12.31 3.59
CA SER A 219 -3.29 13.16 4.58
C SER A 219 -3.08 12.75 6.04
N GLN A 220 -2.24 11.75 6.31
CA GLN A 220 -2.05 11.17 7.64
C GLN A 220 -0.56 10.86 7.87
N ALA A 221 -0.09 11.03 9.12
CA ALA A 221 1.26 10.66 9.51
C ALA A 221 1.37 9.15 9.77
N ASN A 222 2.60 8.62 9.71
CA ASN A 222 2.85 7.18 9.83
C ASN A 222 2.43 6.63 11.20
N GLU A 223 2.66 7.37 12.27
CA GLU A 223 2.27 6.96 13.63
C GLU A 223 0.76 6.95 13.81
N ASP A 224 0.04 7.92 13.25
CA ASP A 224 -1.42 7.99 13.32
C ASP A 224 -2.05 6.81 12.58
N ALA A 225 -1.51 6.47 11.40
CA ALA A 225 -1.93 5.30 10.64
C ALA A 225 -1.66 4.00 11.39
N ARG A 226 -0.48 3.87 12.03
CA ARG A 226 -0.17 2.71 12.87
C ARG A 226 -1.13 2.61 14.06
N GLN A 227 -1.44 3.72 14.71
CA GLN A 227 -2.37 3.73 15.85
C GLN A 227 -3.78 3.37 15.41
N GLU A 228 -4.27 3.91 14.28
CA GLU A 228 -5.57 3.54 13.72
C GLU A 228 -5.66 2.05 13.40
N PHE A 229 -4.59 1.46 12.85
CA PHE A 229 -4.50 0.02 12.65
C PHE A 229 -4.59 -0.75 13.98
N LEU A 230 -3.83 -0.34 15.00
CA LEU A 230 -3.86 -1.01 16.32
C LEU A 230 -5.25 -0.91 16.98
N ASP A 231 -5.86 0.26 16.95
CA ASP A 231 -7.18 0.51 17.53
C ASP A 231 -8.27 -0.34 16.85
N GLY A 232 -8.13 -0.59 15.54
CA GLY A 232 -9.10 -1.34 14.75
C GLY A 232 -8.94 -2.86 14.78
N TYR A 233 -7.73 -3.38 15.05
CA TYR A 233 -7.41 -4.80 14.85
C TYR A 233 -6.81 -5.53 16.07
N VAL A 234 -6.52 -4.82 17.16
CA VAL A 234 -6.15 -5.44 18.45
C VAL A 234 -7.37 -5.94 19.25
N PRO A 235 -8.49 -5.18 19.36
CA PRO A 235 -9.69 -5.66 20.07
C PRO A 235 -10.36 -6.85 19.38
#